data_AF-A0A9D6SJC2-F1
#
_entry.id   AF-A0A9D6SJC2-F1
#
_cell.length_a   1.000
_cell.length_b   1.000
_cell.length_c   1.000
_cell.angle_alpha   90.00
_cell.angle_beta   90.00
_cell.angle_gamma   90.00
#
_symmetry.space_group_name_H-M   'P 1'
#
loop_
_entity.id
_entity.type
_entity.pdbx_description
1 polymer ?
#
loop_
_entity_poly.entity_id
_entity_poly.type
_entity_poly.pdbx_seq_one_letter_code
_entity_poly.pdbx_strand_id
1 'polypeptide(L)'
;MNNTEANMSAAAPGAAPQGRVPDGIYQNNRRVARVIDPEVDTAAKEIRFVELYDSDLLLLPEECEYQKYRLVVKRIEYASKVNKEEPHKGRILRNVAAEIVGYREQ
;
A
#
# COMPACT_ATOMS: atom_id res chain seq x y z
N MET A 1 43.83 -2.20 33.86
CA MET A 1 42.54 -2.77 33.42
C MET A 1 41.67 -1.63 32.94
N ASN A 2 41.61 -1.36 31.64
CA ASN A 2 40.82 -0.25 31.11
C ASN A 2 39.95 -0.71 29.93
N ASN A 3 38.65 -0.65 30.21
CA ASN A 3 37.53 -0.24 29.37
C ASN A 3 37.23 -1.01 28.07
N THR A 4 36.29 -1.94 28.27
CA THR A 4 35.22 -2.41 27.39
C THR A 4 34.85 -1.47 26.24
N GLU A 5 34.96 -2.05 25.05
CA GLU A 5 34.40 -1.62 23.78
C GLU A 5 32.87 -1.66 23.82
N ALA A 6 32.20 -0.60 23.35
CA ALA A 6 30.85 -0.72 22.79
C ALA A 6 30.69 0.38 21.73
N ASN A 7 31.12 -0.02 20.54
CA ASN A 7 30.96 0.64 19.26
C ASN A 7 29.55 1.24 19.11
N MET A 8 29.51 2.55 18.89
CA MET A 8 28.31 3.29 18.48
C MET A 8 27.90 2.79 17.09
N SER A 9 26.92 1.89 17.02
CA SER A 9 26.27 1.56 15.76
C SER A 9 25.42 2.74 15.31
N ALA A 10 26.00 3.54 14.41
CA ALA A 10 25.31 4.56 13.64
C ALA A 10 24.07 3.95 12.97
N ALA A 11 22.89 4.47 13.32
CA ALA A 11 21.70 4.31 12.51
C ALA A 11 21.95 4.99 11.16
N ALA A 12 22.11 4.19 10.12
CA ALA A 12 22.29 4.68 8.76
C ALA A 12 21.04 5.47 8.30
N PRO A 13 21.20 6.67 7.74
CA PRO A 13 20.11 7.41 7.12
C PRO A 13 19.82 6.84 5.73
N GLY A 14 18.55 6.57 5.42
CA GLY A 14 18.11 6.29 4.05
C GLY A 14 18.26 4.85 3.57
N ALA A 15 17.65 3.89 4.28
CA ALA A 15 17.27 2.65 3.61
C ALA A 15 16.17 2.99 2.58
N ALA A 16 16.53 3.11 1.30
CA ALA A 16 15.55 2.96 0.23
C ALA A 16 14.80 1.63 0.49
N PRO A 17 13.47 1.63 0.61
CA PRO A 17 12.75 0.45 1.08
C PRO A 17 13.03 -0.70 0.12
N GLN A 18 13.67 -1.75 0.63
CA GLN A 18 13.99 -2.97 -0.09
C GLN A 18 12.74 -3.44 -0.85
N GLY A 19 12.77 -3.35 -2.18
CA GLY A 19 11.79 -3.89 -3.13
C GLY A 19 10.32 -3.59 -2.81
N ARG A 20 9.80 -2.43 -3.23
CA ARG A 20 8.34 -2.27 -3.33
C ARG A 20 7.79 -3.36 -4.27
N VAL A 21 6.77 -4.08 -3.81
CA VAL A 21 6.15 -5.13 -4.62
C VAL A 21 5.23 -4.49 -5.68
N PRO A 22 5.16 -5.06 -6.90
CA PRO A 22 4.43 -4.44 -8.02
C PRO A 22 2.92 -4.36 -7.79
N ASP A 23 2.39 -5.22 -6.91
CA ASP A 23 0.98 -5.31 -6.54
C ASP A 23 0.68 -4.69 -5.16
N GLY A 24 1.61 -3.93 -4.58
CA GLY A 24 1.45 -3.35 -3.24
C GLY A 24 0.87 -1.94 -3.27
N ILE A 25 -0.06 -1.66 -2.36
CA ILE A 25 -0.48 -0.31 -2.00
C ILE A 25 0.30 0.15 -0.77
N TYR A 26 0.79 1.37 -0.81
CA TYR A 26 1.62 1.96 0.24
C TYR A 26 1.01 3.26 0.80
N GLN A 27 1.13 3.48 2.10
CA GLN A 27 0.85 4.74 2.78
C GLN A 27 2.00 5.02 3.74
N ASN A 28 2.52 6.26 3.76
CA ASN A 28 3.65 6.63 4.63
C ASN A 28 4.84 5.65 4.52
N ASN A 29 5.20 5.25 3.29
CA ASN A 29 6.22 4.23 2.99
C ASN A 29 5.99 2.82 3.58
N ARG A 30 4.80 2.53 4.11
CA ARG A 30 4.41 1.20 4.61
C ARG A 30 3.42 0.54 3.66
N ARG A 31 3.58 -0.75 3.36
CA ARG A 31 2.57 -1.51 2.61
C ARG A 31 1.32 -1.66 3.48
N VAL A 32 0.17 -1.27 2.94
CA VAL A 32 -1.12 -1.27 3.66
C VAL A 32 -2.19 -2.13 2.99
N ALA A 33 -1.98 -2.55 1.75
CA ALA A 33 -2.81 -3.51 1.04
C ALA A 33 -2.03 -4.11 -0.15
N ARG A 34 -2.60 -5.15 -0.76
CA ARG A 34 -2.18 -5.70 -2.05
C ARG A 34 -3.36 -5.73 -3.01
N VAL A 35 -3.08 -5.62 -4.30
CA VAL A 35 -4.08 -5.51 -5.37
C VAL A 35 -4.17 -6.78 -6.21
N ILE A 36 -5.35 -7.02 -6.76
CA ILE A 36 -5.61 -8.02 -7.80
C ILE A 36 -6.29 -7.33 -8.97
N ASP A 37 -5.83 -7.67 -10.18
CA ASP A 37 -6.33 -7.15 -11.46
C ASP A 37 -6.52 -5.61 -11.47
N PRO A 38 -5.42 -4.85 -11.38
CA PRO A 38 -5.46 -3.40 -11.49
C PRO A 38 -5.69 -2.95 -12.94
N GLU A 39 -6.75 -2.19 -13.17
CA GLU A 39 -7.03 -1.52 -14.44
C GLU A 39 -6.77 -0.01 -14.28
N VAL A 40 -5.82 0.52 -15.04
CA VAL A 40 -5.44 1.94 -14.99
C VAL A 40 -6.08 2.66 -16.16
N ASP A 41 -6.97 3.61 -15.85
CA ASP A 41 -7.56 4.53 -16.83
C ASP A 41 -6.97 5.93 -16.65
N THR A 42 -5.93 6.22 -17.42
CA THR A 42 -5.27 7.55 -17.37
C THR A 42 -6.13 8.65 -17.96
N ALA A 43 -7.11 8.33 -18.82
CA ALA A 43 -8.00 9.32 -19.42
C ALA A 43 -9.04 9.78 -18.39
N ALA A 44 -9.61 8.85 -17.62
CA ALA A 44 -10.49 9.13 -16.50
C ALA A 44 -9.76 9.54 -15.21
N LYS A 45 -8.41 9.42 -15.18
CA LYS A 45 -7.59 9.58 -13.98
C LYS A 45 -8.07 8.67 -12.84
N GLU A 46 -8.36 7.42 -13.15
CA GLU A 46 -8.89 6.44 -12.21
C GLU A 46 -8.12 5.13 -12.32
N ILE A 47 -7.97 4.43 -11.20
CA ILE A 47 -7.50 3.04 -11.15
C ILE A 47 -8.59 2.21 -10.49
N ARG A 48 -8.99 1.13 -11.17
CA ARG A 48 -9.95 0.16 -10.66
C ARG A 48 -9.21 -1.11 -10.25
N PHE A 49 -9.59 -1.65 -9.10
CA PHE A 49 -9.06 -2.90 -8.59
C PHE A 49 -10.21 -3.87 -8.41
N VAL A 50 -10.07 -5.07 -8.96
CA VAL A 50 -11.05 -6.14 -8.72
C VAL A 50 -11.08 -6.49 -7.24
N GLU A 51 -9.90 -6.63 -6.62
CA GLU A 51 -9.78 -6.94 -5.20
C GLU A 51 -8.57 -6.25 -4.56
N LEU A 52 -8.74 -5.72 -3.35
CA LEU A 52 -7.69 -5.34 -2.42
C LEU A 52 -7.75 -6.27 -1.21
N TYR A 53 -6.65 -6.91 -0.87
CA TYR A 53 -6.53 -7.80 0.30
C TYR A 53 -5.37 -7.38 1.19
N ASP A 54 -5.25 -7.96 2.39
CA ASP A 54 -4.32 -7.53 3.43
C ASP A 54 -4.51 -6.02 3.75
N SER A 55 -5.76 -5.55 3.62
CA SER A 55 -6.07 -4.12 3.64
C SER A 55 -6.38 -3.58 5.04
N ASP A 56 -6.12 -4.32 6.11
CA ASP A 56 -6.48 -3.92 7.49
C ASP A 56 -5.85 -2.59 7.91
N LEU A 57 -4.68 -2.30 7.36
CA LEU A 57 -3.91 -1.10 7.64
C LEU A 57 -4.20 0.05 6.66
N LEU A 58 -5.02 -0.19 5.63
CA LEU A 58 -5.38 0.83 4.66
C LEU A 58 -6.31 1.86 5.33
N LEU A 59 -5.86 3.10 5.38
CA LEU A 59 -6.64 4.21 5.93
C LEU A 59 -7.38 4.90 4.79
N LEU A 60 -8.70 5.02 4.95
CA LEU A 60 -9.60 5.65 3.98
C LEU A 60 -10.23 6.89 4.62
N PRO A 61 -10.36 8.02 3.90
CA PRO A 61 -9.99 8.26 2.50
C PRO A 61 -8.58 8.88 2.37
N GLU A 62 -7.56 8.29 3.00
CA GLU A 62 -6.21 8.84 2.91
C GLU A 62 -5.56 8.56 1.56
N GLU A 63 -4.60 9.41 1.19
CA GLU A 63 -3.79 9.20 0.00
C GLU A 63 -2.96 7.93 0.15
N CYS A 64 -2.90 7.15 -0.91
CA CYS A 64 -2.07 5.96 -1.01
C CYS A 64 -1.31 5.94 -2.34
N GLU A 65 -0.28 5.10 -2.39
CA GLU A 65 0.61 4.98 -3.53
C GLU A 65 0.49 3.58 -4.11
N TYR A 66 0.31 3.51 -5.42
CA TYR A 66 0.35 2.27 -6.18
C TYR A 66 1.30 2.44 -7.36
N GLN A 67 2.38 1.65 -7.38
CA GLN A 67 3.47 1.80 -8.35
C GLN A 67 4.00 3.25 -8.41
N LYS A 68 3.74 3.95 -9.52
CA LYS A 68 4.11 5.35 -9.76
C LYS A 68 2.99 6.36 -9.48
N TYR A 69 1.79 5.88 -9.17
CA TYR A 69 0.59 6.69 -9.01
C TYR A 69 0.35 7.00 -7.53
N ARG A 70 -0.02 8.26 -7.26
CA ARG A 70 -0.66 8.67 -6.01
C ARG A 70 -2.14 8.69 -6.24
N LEU A 71 -2.90 8.00 -5.39
CA LEU A 71 -4.32 7.80 -5.56
C LEU A 71 -5.08 7.92 -4.24
N VAL A 72 -6.36 8.23 -4.34
CA VAL A 72 -7.31 8.25 -3.21
C VAL A 72 -8.46 7.34 -3.57
N VAL A 73 -8.72 6.33 -2.74
CA VAL A 73 -9.87 5.44 -2.92
C VAL A 73 -11.16 6.24 -2.75
N LYS A 74 -12.01 6.25 -3.80
CA LYS A 74 -13.27 7.00 -3.83
C LYS A 74 -14.47 6.11 -3.60
N ARG A 75 -14.43 4.89 -4.15
CA ARG A 75 -15.57 3.97 -4.12
C ARG A 75 -15.10 2.56 -3.82
N ILE A 76 -15.86 1.87 -2.98
CA ILE A 76 -15.71 0.45 -2.66
C ILE A 76 -17.10 -0.14 -2.78
N GLU A 77 -17.32 -1.11 -3.66
CA GLU A 77 -18.64 -1.74 -3.77
C GLU A 77 -18.86 -2.80 -2.70
N TYR A 78 -17.81 -3.52 -2.32
CA TYR A 78 -17.91 -4.57 -1.31
C TYR A 78 -16.71 -4.55 -0.37
N ALA A 79 -16.99 -4.63 0.93
CA ALA A 79 -15.97 -4.72 1.97
C ALA A 79 -16.30 -5.87 2.92
N SER A 80 -15.35 -6.78 3.11
CA SER A 80 -15.45 -7.87 4.07
C SER A 80 -14.23 -7.86 5.00
N LYS A 81 -14.49 -7.93 6.30
CA LYS A 81 -13.45 -7.79 7.33
C LYS A 81 -12.69 -9.09 7.59
N VAL A 82 -13.31 -10.24 7.32
CA VAL A 82 -12.73 -11.57 7.57
C VAL A 82 -13.30 -12.53 6.53
N ASN A 83 -12.44 -13.09 5.68
CA ASN A 83 -12.80 -14.31 4.98
C ASN A 83 -12.58 -15.49 5.94
N LYS A 84 -13.66 -16.19 6.34
CA LYS A 84 -13.57 -17.37 7.22
C LYS A 84 -12.74 -18.50 6.60
N GLU A 85 -12.66 -18.54 5.27
CA GLU A 85 -11.92 -19.54 4.51
C GLU A 85 -10.43 -19.17 4.37
N GLU A 86 -10.10 -17.88 4.49
CA GLU A 86 -8.73 -17.35 4.34
C GLU A 86 -8.45 -16.27 5.39
N PRO A 87 -8.36 -16.63 6.68
CA PRO A 87 -8.18 -15.65 7.77
C PRO A 87 -6.86 -14.88 7.69
N HIS A 88 -5.90 -15.39 6.92
CA HIS A 88 -4.60 -14.76 6.66
C HIS A 88 -4.68 -13.61 5.64
N LYS A 89 -5.77 -13.48 4.88
CA LYS A 89 -5.96 -12.37 3.92
C LYS A 89 -6.45 -11.08 4.55
N GLY A 90 -6.88 -11.11 5.81
CA GLY A 90 -7.35 -9.92 6.52
C GLY A 90 -8.58 -9.28 5.87
N ARG A 91 -8.66 -7.95 5.92
CA ARG A 91 -9.73 -7.17 5.29
C ARG A 91 -9.59 -7.20 3.76
N ILE A 92 -10.69 -7.57 3.10
CA ILE A 92 -10.82 -7.62 1.65
C ILE A 92 -11.81 -6.54 1.17
N LEU A 93 -11.41 -5.76 0.19
CA LEU A 93 -12.26 -4.79 -0.52
C LEU A 93 -12.37 -5.24 -1.98
N ARG A 94 -13.56 -5.25 -2.57
CA ARG A 94 -13.78 -5.64 -3.97
C ARG A 94 -14.43 -4.53 -4.76
N ASN A 95 -14.15 -4.51 -6.07
CA ASN A 95 -14.55 -3.48 -7.01
C ASN A 95 -14.24 -2.08 -6.46
N VAL A 96 -12.95 -1.84 -6.21
CA VAL A 96 -12.47 -0.59 -5.63
C VAL A 96 -12.09 0.36 -6.76
N ALA A 97 -12.62 1.58 -6.74
CA ALA A 97 -12.21 2.65 -7.65
C ALA A 97 -11.45 3.73 -6.87
N ALA A 98 -10.28 4.08 -7.38
CA ALA A 98 -9.43 5.11 -6.81
C ALA A 98 -9.09 6.18 -7.85
N GLU A 99 -9.18 7.43 -7.44
CA GLU A 99 -8.82 8.57 -8.29
C GLU A 99 -7.32 8.80 -8.21
N ILE A 100 -6.67 8.99 -9.36
CA ILE A 100 -5.27 9.38 -9.48
C ILE A 100 -5.16 10.88 -9.16
N VAL A 101 -4.61 11.18 -7.98
CA VAL A 101 -4.38 12.54 -7.52
C VAL A 101 -2.99 13.07 -7.90
N GLY A 102 -2.08 12.19 -8.30
CA GLY A 102 -0.76 12.59 -8.77
C GLY A 102 0.15 11.43 -9.13
N TYR A 103 1.43 11.74 -9.25
CA TYR A 103 2.49 10.79 -9.51
C TYR A 103 3.52 10.88 -8.38
N ARG A 104 4.15 9.75 -8.07
CA ARG A 104 5.29 9.74 -7.16
C ARG A 104 6.47 10.43 -7.85
N GLU A 105 7.03 11.44 -7.20
CA GLU A 105 8.30 12.04 -7.61
C GLU A 105 9.40 10.98 -7.39
N GLN A 106 10.08 10.60 -8.47
CA GLN A 106 11.19 9.62 -8.44
C GLN A 106 12.47 10.27 -7.93
#